data_AF-A0A7R6W6M6-F1
#
_entry.id   AF-A0A7R6W6M6-F1
#
_cell.length_a   1.000
_cell.length_b   1.000
_cell.length_c   1.000
_cell.angle_alpha   90.00
_cell.angle_beta   90.00
_cell.angle_gamma   90.00
#
_symmetry.space_group_name_H-M   'P 1'
#
loop_
_entity.id
_entity.type
_entity.pdbx_description
1 polymer ?
#
loop_
_entity_poly.entity_id
_entity_poly.type
_entity_poly.pdbx_seq_one_letter_code
_entity_poly.pdbx_strand_id
1 'polypeptide(L)'
;MVFIMRDCKSSKLLLLALAICLLNKVSFAGADKKFVQIKQAQLVQSDNKVTFHAELDFILSASARDALHSGIALYWDVGLVLQQKCCAGLWRNILYDRSYRFSLSYYTLVNNYRVRDEQKNTFRRFASLQDALASMSNLNSGAIFLENYDSGRCLAGVFRFVFDKEALPGPLRPFAYFDEQWDLSVQERLPCE
;
A
#
# COMPACT_ATOMS: atom_id res chain seq x y z
N MET A 1 -21.31 -0.70 77.35
CA MET A 1 -21.53 0.69 76.90
C MET A 1 -20.47 0.97 75.83
N VAL A 2 -20.67 1.25 74.55
CA VAL A 2 -21.81 1.51 73.64
C VAL A 2 -21.31 1.09 72.25
N PHE A 3 -22.10 0.33 71.47
CA PHE A 3 -21.81 0.05 70.06
C PHE A 3 -22.34 1.21 69.21
N ILE A 4 -21.46 1.90 68.47
CA ILE A 4 -21.84 2.90 67.46
C ILE A 4 -21.92 2.18 66.10
N MET A 5 -23.15 1.98 65.63
CA MET A 5 -23.47 1.74 64.22
C MET A 5 -22.94 2.90 63.37
N ARG A 6 -22.24 2.59 62.28
CA ARG A 6 -21.99 3.56 61.19
C ARG A 6 -22.38 2.93 59.86
N ASP A 7 -23.44 3.53 59.30
CA ASP A 7 -24.23 3.11 58.17
C ASP A 7 -23.44 2.86 56.86
N CYS A 8 -23.87 1.81 56.18
CA CYS A 8 -23.37 1.31 54.90
C CYS A 8 -23.99 2.10 53.74
N LYS A 9 -23.51 3.33 53.48
CA LYS A 9 -24.03 4.19 52.37
C LYS A 9 -23.11 4.31 51.14
N SER A 10 -21.92 3.69 51.18
CA SER A 10 -20.86 3.84 50.15
C SER A 10 -21.00 2.90 48.94
N SER A 11 -21.70 1.76 49.08
CA SER A 11 -21.74 0.71 48.03
C SER A 11 -22.52 1.10 46.76
N LYS A 12 -23.60 1.88 46.88
CA LYS A 12 -24.46 2.23 45.73
C LYS A 12 -23.82 3.25 44.78
N LEU A 13 -23.01 4.18 45.31
CA LEU A 13 -22.25 5.15 44.51
C LEU A 13 -21.11 4.48 43.73
N LEU A 14 -20.47 3.48 44.32
CA LEU A 14 -19.39 2.73 43.69
C LEU A 14 -19.91 1.82 42.55
N LEU A 15 -21.10 1.25 42.71
CA LEU A 15 -21.80 0.50 41.66
C LEU A 15 -22.27 1.40 40.50
N LEU A 16 -22.72 2.62 40.78
CA LEU A 16 -23.15 3.56 39.73
C LEU A 16 -21.95 4.08 38.90
N ALA A 17 -20.82 4.35 39.55
CA ALA A 17 -19.58 4.73 38.86
C ALA A 17 -19.01 3.60 37.99
N LEU A 18 -19.10 2.35 38.45
CA LEU A 18 -18.70 1.18 37.68
C LEU A 18 -19.60 0.97 36.45
N ALA A 19 -20.91 1.21 36.58
CA ALA A 19 -21.87 1.13 35.48
C ALA A 19 -21.64 2.22 34.41
N ILE A 20 -21.26 3.43 34.80
CA ILE A 20 -20.94 4.53 33.88
C ILE A 20 -19.62 4.28 33.14
N CYS A 21 -18.62 3.68 33.79
CA CYS A 21 -17.36 3.27 33.14
C CYS A 21 -17.55 2.13 32.13
N LEU A 22 -18.54 1.25 32.33
CA LEU A 22 -18.84 0.14 31.41
C LEU A 22 -19.56 0.59 30.13
N LEU A 23 -20.22 1.74 30.12
CA LEU A 23 -20.96 2.26 28.97
C LEU A 23 -20.10 3.07 27.97
N ASN A 24 -18.85 3.42 28.33
CA ASN A 24 -17.95 4.20 27.48
C ASN A 24 -17.05 3.38 26.53
N LYS A 25 -17.32 2.08 26.35
CA LYS A 25 -16.61 1.28 25.33
C LYS A 25 -17.31 1.32 23.97
N VAL A 26 -17.58 2.52 23.46
CA VAL A 26 -17.82 2.69 22.02
C VAL A 26 -16.44 2.78 21.37
N SER A 27 -15.87 1.64 21.04
CA SER A 27 -14.72 1.58 20.15
C SER A 27 -15.19 2.04 18.77
N PHE A 28 -14.81 3.26 18.39
CA PHE A 28 -14.81 3.69 17.00
C PHE A 28 -13.77 2.83 16.26
N ALA A 29 -14.17 1.63 15.84
CA ALA A 29 -13.41 0.85 14.87
C ALA A 29 -13.67 1.50 13.50
N GLY A 30 -13.05 2.66 13.27
CA GLY A 30 -12.79 3.10 11.91
C GLY A 30 -11.86 2.08 11.30
N ALA A 31 -12.42 1.12 10.55
CA ALA A 31 -11.61 0.29 9.67
C ALA A 31 -10.95 1.26 8.68
N ASP A 32 -9.68 1.55 8.94
CA ASP A 32 -8.86 2.46 8.17
C ASP A 32 -8.69 1.84 6.78
N LYS A 33 -9.65 2.14 5.90
CA LYS A 33 -9.82 1.43 4.64
C LYS A 33 -8.80 2.01 3.68
N LYS A 34 -7.60 1.45 3.70
CA LYS A 34 -6.53 1.80 2.75
C LYS A 34 -7.02 1.62 1.32
N PHE A 35 -6.78 2.63 0.50
CA PHE A 35 -7.16 2.67 -0.92
C PHE A 35 -6.37 1.70 -1.78
N VAL A 36 -5.13 1.40 -1.39
CA VAL A 36 -4.26 0.43 -2.04
C VAL A 36 -3.78 -0.58 -1.00
N GLN A 37 -4.00 -1.86 -1.27
CA GLN A 37 -3.59 -2.96 -0.41
C GLN A 37 -2.94 -4.05 -1.25
N ILE A 38 -1.96 -4.75 -0.70
CA ILE A 38 -1.38 -5.92 -1.36
C ILE A 38 -2.15 -7.13 -0.86
N LYS A 39 -2.81 -7.84 -1.78
CA LYS A 39 -3.52 -9.08 -1.46
C LYS A 39 -2.57 -10.27 -1.38
N GLN A 40 -1.64 -10.31 -2.33
CA GLN A 40 -0.64 -11.37 -2.43
C GLN A 40 0.62 -10.78 -3.06
N ALA A 41 1.77 -11.14 -2.51
CA ALA A 41 3.05 -10.92 -3.16
C ALA A 41 3.94 -12.14 -2.88
N GLN A 42 4.47 -12.72 -3.95
CA GLN A 42 5.21 -13.97 -3.88
C GLN A 42 6.43 -13.94 -4.79
N LEU A 43 7.51 -14.55 -4.29
CA LEU A 43 8.73 -14.82 -5.04
C LEU A 43 8.80 -16.32 -5.28
N VAL A 44 8.73 -16.72 -6.55
CA VAL A 44 8.91 -18.11 -6.95
C VAL A 44 10.31 -18.25 -7.51
N GLN A 45 11.12 -19.07 -6.85
CA GLN A 45 12.49 -19.35 -7.29
C GLN A 45 12.54 -20.67 -8.07
N SER A 46 13.26 -20.67 -9.18
CA SER A 46 13.61 -21.85 -9.96
C SER A 46 15.06 -21.72 -10.44
N ASP A 47 15.97 -22.52 -9.88
CA ASP A 47 17.41 -22.45 -10.13
C ASP A 47 17.99 -21.03 -9.89
N ASN A 48 18.55 -20.41 -10.95
CA ASN A 48 19.08 -19.04 -10.95
C ASN A 48 18.07 -18.00 -11.49
N LYS A 49 16.79 -18.37 -11.57
CA LYS A 49 15.71 -17.49 -12.02
C LYS A 49 14.72 -17.28 -10.89
N VAL A 50 14.27 -16.04 -10.76
CA VAL A 50 13.23 -15.67 -9.81
C VAL A 50 12.11 -14.99 -10.57
N THR A 51 10.88 -15.38 -10.26
CA THR A 51 9.69 -14.70 -10.77
C THR A 51 8.96 -14.07 -9.60
N PHE A 52 8.63 -12.79 -9.75
CA PHE A 52 7.84 -12.06 -8.78
C PHE A 52 6.42 -11.88 -9.31
N HIS A 53 5.44 -12.20 -8.47
CA HIS A 53 4.04 -11.94 -8.73
C HIS A 53 3.44 -11.16 -7.57
N ALA A 54 2.69 -10.11 -7.87
CA ALA A 54 1.90 -9.39 -6.89
C ALA A 54 0.50 -9.09 -7.42
N GLU A 55 -0.48 -9.25 -6.54
CA GLU A 55 -1.86 -8.85 -6.72
C GLU A 55 -2.20 -7.75 -5.71
N LEU A 56 -2.69 -6.62 -6.22
CA LEU A 56 -3.13 -5.48 -5.43
C LEU A 56 -4.66 -5.41 -5.40
N ASP A 57 -5.22 -5.00 -4.27
CA ASP A 57 -6.55 -4.38 -4.25
C ASP A 57 -6.37 -2.87 -4.41
N PHE A 58 -6.74 -2.34 -5.57
CA PHE A 58 -6.52 -0.95 -5.91
C PHE A 58 -7.84 -0.22 -6.19
N ILE A 59 -8.18 0.70 -5.30
CA ILE A 59 -9.32 1.60 -5.42
C ILE A 59 -8.81 3.04 -5.37
N LEU A 60 -9.31 3.93 -6.23
CA LEU A 60 -9.04 5.36 -6.11
C LEU A 60 -9.99 6.01 -5.10
N SER A 61 -9.41 6.86 -4.25
CA SER A 61 -10.15 7.79 -3.39
C SER A 61 -11.01 8.77 -4.20
N ALA A 62 -11.92 9.48 -3.52
CA ALA A 62 -12.75 10.49 -4.17
C ALA A 62 -11.90 11.61 -4.77
N SER A 63 -11.00 12.23 -3.99
CA SER A 63 -10.11 13.29 -4.48
C SER A 63 -9.25 12.87 -5.67
N ALA A 64 -8.67 11.66 -5.63
CA ALA A 64 -7.86 11.18 -6.73
C ALA A 64 -8.70 10.92 -8.00
N ARG A 65 -9.92 10.43 -7.83
CA ARG A 65 -10.87 10.22 -8.94
C ARG A 65 -11.31 11.55 -9.56
N ASP A 66 -11.63 12.54 -8.74
CA ASP A 66 -12.02 13.88 -9.20
C ASP A 66 -10.87 14.59 -9.92
N ALA A 67 -9.66 14.48 -9.39
CA ALA A 67 -8.46 14.98 -10.05
C ALA A 67 -8.25 14.32 -11.41
N LEU A 68 -8.38 12.98 -11.47
CA LEU A 68 -8.29 12.22 -12.71
C LEU A 68 -9.33 12.70 -13.75
N HIS A 69 -10.59 12.86 -13.34
CA HIS A 69 -11.65 13.36 -14.21
C HIS A 69 -11.45 14.81 -14.66
N SER A 70 -10.77 15.61 -13.85
CA SER A 70 -10.35 16.98 -14.18
C SER A 70 -9.16 17.02 -15.15
N GLY A 71 -8.68 15.87 -15.62
CA GLY A 71 -7.57 15.74 -16.58
C GLY A 71 -6.19 15.69 -15.94
N ILE A 72 -6.10 15.56 -14.61
CA ILE A 72 -4.83 15.45 -13.90
C ILE A 72 -4.35 14.01 -13.99
N ALA A 73 -3.18 13.81 -14.59
CA ALA A 73 -2.55 12.49 -14.65
C ALA A 73 -2.01 12.11 -13.26
N LEU A 74 -2.23 10.85 -12.88
CA LEU A 74 -1.75 10.27 -11.64
C LEU A 74 -0.60 9.33 -11.94
N TYR A 75 0.46 9.33 -11.12
CA TYR A 75 1.69 8.59 -11.37
C TYR A 75 2.04 7.67 -10.21
N TRP A 76 2.53 6.47 -10.52
CA TRP A 76 3.06 5.54 -9.54
C TRP A 76 4.43 5.02 -9.96
N ASP A 77 5.35 5.01 -8.99
CA ASP A 77 6.64 4.35 -9.10
C ASP A 77 6.54 2.96 -8.47
N VAL A 78 6.73 1.93 -9.30
CA VAL A 78 6.66 0.53 -8.92
C VAL A 78 8.07 -0.02 -8.89
N GLY A 79 8.51 -0.50 -7.73
CA GLY A 79 9.86 -0.95 -7.49
C GLY A 79 9.92 -2.36 -6.92
N LEU A 80 10.88 -3.15 -7.39
CA LEU A 80 11.24 -4.43 -6.79
C LEU A 80 12.74 -4.46 -6.53
N VAL A 81 13.09 -4.68 -5.27
CA VAL A 81 14.48 -4.89 -4.84
C VAL A 81 14.61 -6.30 -4.30
N LEU A 82 15.55 -7.08 -4.83
CA LEU A 82 15.90 -8.41 -4.33
C LEU A 82 17.30 -8.37 -3.74
N GLN A 83 17.47 -8.97 -2.57
CA GLN A 83 18.71 -8.88 -1.80
C GLN A 83 18.99 -10.16 -1.00
N GLN A 84 20.26 -10.48 -0.81
CA GLN A 84 20.72 -11.56 0.06
C GLN A 84 21.56 -11.01 1.22
N LYS A 85 21.56 -11.71 2.35
CA LYS A 85 22.48 -11.37 3.46
C LYS A 85 23.93 -11.63 3.03
N CYS A 86 24.84 -10.74 3.40
CA CYS A 86 26.28 -10.93 3.20
C CYS A 86 26.90 -11.72 4.37
N CYS A 87 28.09 -12.33 4.16
CA CYS A 87 28.76 -13.23 5.10
C CYS A 87 28.95 -12.67 6.53
N ALA A 88 28.98 -11.35 6.71
CA ALA A 88 29.16 -10.70 8.00
C ALA A 88 27.84 -10.29 8.70
N GLY A 89 26.67 -10.65 8.16
CA GLY A 89 25.34 -10.41 8.76
C GLY A 89 24.87 -8.94 8.80
N LEU A 90 25.79 -7.98 8.72
CA LEU A 90 25.51 -6.53 8.80
C LEU A 90 25.11 -5.90 7.46
N TRP A 91 25.43 -6.54 6.34
CA TRP A 91 25.26 -5.99 5.00
C TRP A 91 24.31 -6.86 4.17
N ARG A 92 23.49 -6.22 3.34
CA ARG A 92 22.64 -6.89 2.34
C ARG A 92 23.20 -6.59 0.96
N ASN A 93 23.45 -7.64 0.17
CA ASN A 93 23.86 -7.51 -1.22
C ASN A 93 22.61 -7.39 -2.09
N ILE A 94 22.50 -6.32 -2.87
CA ILE A 94 21.39 -6.13 -3.80
C ILE A 94 21.70 -6.91 -5.07
N LEU A 95 20.88 -7.91 -5.37
CA LEU A 95 21.03 -8.73 -6.57
C LEU A 95 20.21 -8.19 -7.75
N TYR A 96 19.14 -7.45 -7.43
CA TYR A 96 18.25 -6.86 -8.41
C TYR A 96 17.62 -5.60 -7.82
N ASP A 97 17.64 -4.52 -8.59
CA ASP A 97 16.92 -3.29 -8.28
C ASP A 97 16.38 -2.73 -9.59
N ARG A 98 15.06 -2.81 -9.76
CA ARG A 98 14.37 -2.21 -10.89
C ARG A 98 13.15 -1.49 -10.41
N SER A 99 13.00 -0.28 -10.93
CA SER A 99 11.78 0.51 -10.83
C SER A 99 11.24 0.77 -12.23
N TYR A 100 9.93 0.91 -12.31
CA TYR A 100 9.20 1.34 -13.50
C TYR A 100 8.07 2.25 -13.07
N ARG A 101 7.70 3.18 -13.96
CA ARG A 101 6.73 4.22 -13.65
C ARG A 101 5.51 4.05 -14.56
N PHE A 102 4.33 4.08 -13.96
CA PHE A 102 3.08 4.13 -14.70
C PHE A 102 2.35 5.43 -14.48
N SER A 103 1.59 5.84 -15.49
CA SER A 103 0.59 6.88 -15.35
C SER A 103 -0.81 6.39 -15.67
N LEU A 104 -1.78 6.95 -14.96
CA LEU A 104 -3.21 6.84 -15.24
C LEU A 104 -3.72 8.22 -15.62
N SER A 105 -4.41 8.32 -16.75
CA SER A 105 -5.02 9.57 -17.22
C SER A 105 -6.40 9.32 -17.79
N TYR A 106 -7.29 10.31 -17.69
CA TYR A 106 -8.61 10.26 -18.31
C TYR A 106 -8.70 11.33 -19.41
N TYR A 107 -9.11 10.93 -20.60
CA TYR A 107 -9.29 11.83 -21.75
C TYR A 107 -10.78 12.05 -22.00
N THR A 108 -11.27 13.23 -21.65
CA THR A 108 -12.68 13.62 -21.76
C THR A 108 -13.22 13.53 -23.19
N LEU A 109 -12.45 13.98 -24.19
CA LEU A 109 -12.88 14.01 -25.59
C LEU A 109 -13.19 12.61 -26.15
N VAL A 110 -12.42 11.60 -25.75
CA VAL A 110 -12.54 10.23 -26.24
C VAL A 110 -13.17 9.31 -25.20
N ASN A 111 -13.59 9.87 -24.06
CA ASN A 111 -14.17 9.20 -22.90
C ASN A 111 -13.49 7.86 -22.56
N ASN A 112 -12.17 7.89 -22.37
CA ASN A 112 -11.41 6.70 -22.00
C ASN A 112 -10.33 6.97 -20.97
N TYR A 113 -9.99 5.91 -20.25
CA TYR A 113 -8.86 5.86 -19.34
C TYR A 113 -7.65 5.31 -20.08
N ARG A 114 -6.48 5.86 -19.79
CA ARG A 114 -5.21 5.44 -20.37
C ARG A 114 -4.25 5.08 -19.25
N VAL A 115 -3.75 3.85 -19.29
CA VAL A 115 -2.61 3.40 -18.47
C VAL A 115 -1.38 3.37 -19.36
N ARG A 116 -0.33 4.09 -18.98
CA ARG A 116 0.93 4.18 -19.75
C ARG A 116 2.08 3.67 -18.90
N ASP A 117 2.94 2.85 -19.51
CA ASP A 117 4.28 2.53 -19.03
C ASP A 117 5.21 3.64 -19.54
N GLU A 118 5.67 4.50 -18.63
CA GLU A 118 6.48 5.68 -18.96
C GLU A 118 7.87 5.29 -19.46
N GLN A 119 8.40 4.12 -19.05
CA GLN A 119 9.71 3.67 -19.52
C GLN A 119 9.64 3.10 -20.94
N LYS A 120 8.61 2.31 -21.24
CA LYS A 120 8.43 1.70 -22.56
C LYS A 120 7.73 2.62 -23.56
N ASN A 121 7.21 3.76 -23.11
CA ASN A 121 6.37 4.66 -23.90
C ASN A 121 5.14 3.98 -24.53
N THR A 122 4.68 2.87 -23.95
CA THR A 122 3.50 2.13 -24.41
C THR A 122 2.30 2.45 -23.54
N PHE A 123 1.10 2.45 -24.12
CA PHE A 123 -0.13 2.68 -23.37
C PHE A 123 -1.24 1.74 -23.79
N ARG A 124 -2.16 1.50 -22.87
CA ARG A 124 -3.42 0.77 -23.09
C ARG A 124 -4.59 1.69 -22.78
N ARG A 125 -5.68 1.52 -23.52
CA ARG A 125 -6.93 2.30 -23.33
C ARG A 125 -7.99 1.40 -22.74
N PHE A 126 -8.81 1.97 -21.87
CA PHE A 126 -9.87 1.28 -21.17
C PHE A 126 -11.14 2.13 -21.20
N ALA A 127 -12.29 1.48 -21.36
CA ALA A 127 -13.58 2.15 -21.35
C ALA A 127 -14.05 2.50 -19.93
N SER A 128 -13.61 1.73 -18.92
CA SER A 128 -13.95 1.97 -17.52
C SER A 128 -12.71 2.19 -16.65
N LEU A 129 -12.89 2.92 -15.54
CA LEU A 129 -11.84 3.11 -14.54
C LEU A 129 -11.47 1.76 -13.90
N GLN A 130 -12.47 0.92 -13.64
CA GLN A 130 -12.26 -0.38 -12.99
C GLN A 130 -11.33 -1.27 -13.81
N ASP A 131 -11.51 -1.32 -15.14
CA ASP A 131 -10.64 -2.12 -16.01
C ASP A 131 -9.21 -1.58 -16.05
N ALA A 132 -9.06 -0.24 -16.03
CA ALA A 132 -7.76 0.40 -15.97
C ALA A 132 -7.02 0.04 -14.66
N LEU A 133 -7.70 0.17 -13.51
CA LEU A 133 -7.13 -0.18 -12.20
C LEU A 133 -6.83 -1.68 -12.09
N ALA A 134 -7.72 -2.54 -12.59
CA ALA A 134 -7.49 -3.99 -12.63
C ALA A 134 -6.24 -4.36 -13.45
N SER A 135 -5.97 -3.64 -14.54
CA SER A 135 -4.75 -3.84 -15.35
C SER A 135 -3.46 -3.45 -14.61
N MET A 136 -3.54 -2.51 -13.67
CA MET A 136 -2.42 -2.08 -12.82
C MET A 136 -2.26 -2.95 -11.57
N SER A 137 -3.31 -3.68 -11.18
CA SER A 137 -3.37 -4.46 -9.95
C SER A 137 -2.61 -5.79 -10.03
N ASN A 138 -2.44 -6.34 -11.23
CA ASN A 138 -1.77 -7.61 -11.45
C ASN A 138 -0.37 -7.37 -12.02
N LEU A 139 0.66 -7.54 -11.19
CA LEU A 139 2.05 -7.31 -11.55
C LEU A 139 2.78 -8.64 -11.66
N ASN A 140 3.53 -8.79 -12.75
CA ASN A 140 4.39 -9.94 -12.99
C ASN A 140 5.71 -9.43 -13.57
N SER A 141 6.83 -9.75 -12.91
CA SER A 141 8.15 -9.34 -13.37
C SER A 141 8.65 -10.12 -14.59
N GLY A 142 8.03 -11.26 -14.89
CA GLY A 142 8.65 -12.31 -15.70
C GLY A 142 9.86 -12.92 -14.99
N ALA A 143 10.62 -13.73 -15.72
CA ALA A 143 11.83 -14.37 -15.20
C ALA A 143 12.95 -13.33 -15.04
N ILE A 144 13.41 -13.15 -13.81
CA ILE A 144 14.57 -12.34 -13.45
C ILE A 144 15.78 -13.26 -13.31
N PHE A 145 16.86 -12.96 -14.01
CA PHE A 145 18.15 -13.63 -13.79
C PHE A 145 18.92 -12.88 -12.72
N LEU A 146 19.35 -13.58 -11.68
CA LEU A 146 20.10 -12.99 -10.58
C LEU A 146 21.60 -13.19 -10.81
N GLU A 147 22.34 -12.10 -10.94
CA GLU A 147 23.81 -12.13 -10.95
C GLU A 147 24.33 -12.30 -9.52
N ASN A 148 25.36 -13.13 -9.34
CA ASN A 148 25.97 -13.39 -8.03
C ASN A 148 25.02 -13.96 -6.97
N TYR A 149 23.99 -14.69 -7.41
CA TYR A 149 23.08 -15.40 -6.54
C TYR A 149 23.77 -16.59 -5.86
N ASP A 150 23.68 -16.65 -4.54
CA ASP A 150 24.20 -17.75 -3.73
C ASP A 150 23.01 -18.59 -3.22
N SER A 151 22.86 -19.83 -3.72
CA SER A 151 21.76 -20.72 -3.33
C SER A 151 21.78 -21.11 -1.85
N GLY A 152 22.92 -20.95 -1.16
CA GLY A 152 23.04 -21.18 0.28
C GLY A 152 22.54 -20.00 1.13
N ARG A 153 22.13 -18.88 0.52
CA ARG A 153 21.70 -17.68 1.23
C ARG A 153 20.24 -17.37 0.98
N CYS A 154 19.56 -16.94 2.04
CA CYS A 154 18.20 -16.44 1.91
C CYS A 154 18.13 -15.26 0.93
N LEU A 155 17.17 -15.34 0.02
CA LEU A 155 16.70 -14.25 -0.82
C LEU A 155 15.53 -13.54 -0.13
N ALA A 156 15.64 -12.23 0.04
CA ALA A 156 14.56 -11.38 0.52
C ALA A 156 14.20 -10.32 -0.52
N GLY A 157 12.93 -9.93 -0.56
CA GLY A 157 12.43 -8.91 -1.48
C GLY A 157 11.85 -7.70 -0.78
N VAL A 158 11.86 -6.56 -1.46
CA VAL A 158 11.07 -5.38 -1.10
C VAL A 158 10.32 -4.93 -2.33
N PHE A 159 9.00 -5.04 -2.27
CA PHE A 159 8.10 -4.53 -3.28
C PHE A 159 7.53 -3.18 -2.83
N ARG A 160 7.49 -2.21 -3.74
CA ARG A 160 6.97 -0.86 -3.52
C ARG A 160 6.06 -0.48 -4.66
N PHE A 161 4.89 0.06 -4.33
CA PHE A 161 3.95 0.67 -5.26
C PHE A 161 3.61 2.05 -4.70
N VAL A 162 4.32 3.07 -5.14
CA VAL A 162 4.33 4.39 -4.49
C VAL A 162 3.70 5.42 -5.40
N PHE A 163 2.69 6.12 -4.90
CA PHE A 163 2.08 7.24 -5.59
C PHE A 163 3.00 8.47 -5.55
N ASP A 164 3.28 9.05 -6.71
CA ASP A 164 4.10 10.25 -6.83
C ASP A 164 3.26 11.51 -6.61
N LYS A 165 3.30 12.01 -5.37
CA LYS A 165 2.64 13.25 -4.96
C LYS A 165 3.25 14.50 -5.61
N GLU A 166 4.53 14.46 -5.98
CA GLU A 166 5.22 15.58 -6.63
C GLU A 166 4.81 15.75 -8.10
N ALA A 167 4.29 14.69 -8.72
CA ALA A 167 3.71 14.75 -10.06
C ALA A 167 2.38 15.51 -10.11
N LEU A 168 1.75 15.79 -8.96
CA LEU A 168 0.54 16.59 -8.91
C LEU A 168 0.81 18.06 -9.29
N PRO A 169 -0.19 18.78 -9.82
CA PRO A 169 -0.11 20.22 -10.01
C PRO A 169 0.24 20.95 -8.71
N GLY A 170 1.02 22.03 -8.80
CA GLY A 170 1.52 22.79 -7.66
C GLY A 170 0.49 23.09 -6.56
N PRO A 171 -0.74 23.52 -6.88
CA PRO A 171 -1.78 23.78 -5.88
C PRO A 171 -2.24 22.54 -5.09
N LEU A 172 -2.15 21.33 -5.66
CA LEU A 172 -2.61 20.10 -5.01
C LEU A 172 -1.55 19.42 -4.15
N ARG A 173 -0.26 19.67 -4.39
CA ARG A 173 0.83 18.98 -3.68
C ARG A 173 0.76 19.15 -2.16
N PRO A 174 0.56 20.35 -1.59
CA PRO A 174 0.48 20.50 -0.14
C PRO A 174 -0.63 19.63 0.45
N PHE A 175 -1.80 19.60 -0.18
CA PHE A 175 -2.93 18.79 0.29
C PHE A 175 -2.63 17.29 0.24
N ALA A 176 -1.92 16.82 -0.79
CA ALA A 176 -1.56 15.41 -0.91
C ALA A 176 -0.66 14.89 0.23
N TYR A 177 0.02 15.78 0.97
CA TYR A 177 0.80 15.39 2.15
C TYR A 177 -0.02 15.31 3.43
N PHE A 178 -1.15 16.03 3.52
CA PHE A 178 -1.94 16.12 4.75
C PHE A 178 -3.27 15.36 4.69
N ASP A 179 -3.80 15.10 3.49
CA ASP A 179 -5.06 14.39 3.29
C ASP A 179 -4.82 12.91 2.95
N GLU A 180 -5.38 12.02 3.77
CA GLU A 180 -5.32 10.56 3.63
C GLU A 180 -5.93 10.05 2.32
N GLN A 181 -6.78 10.85 1.67
CA GLN A 181 -7.28 10.52 0.33
C GLN A 181 -6.17 10.40 -0.71
N TRP A 182 -4.98 10.93 -0.45
CA TRP A 182 -3.79 10.79 -1.29
C TRP A 182 -2.82 9.71 -0.81
N ASP A 183 -3.19 8.93 0.21
CA ASP A 183 -2.44 7.73 0.60
C ASP A 183 -2.77 6.56 -0.34
N LEU A 184 -2.19 6.64 -1.54
CA LEU A 184 -2.34 5.66 -2.61
C LEU A 184 -1.05 4.83 -2.79
N SER A 185 -0.27 4.69 -1.70
CA SER A 185 1.01 3.99 -1.70
C SER A 185 0.97 2.76 -0.82
N VAL A 186 1.66 1.71 -1.23
CA VAL A 186 1.83 0.49 -0.44
C VAL A 186 3.22 -0.09 -0.65
N GLN A 187 3.72 -0.77 0.37
CA GLN A 187 4.97 -1.51 0.30
C GLN A 187 4.84 -2.81 1.08
N GLU A 188 5.57 -3.82 0.64
CA GLU A 188 5.66 -5.11 1.32
C GLU A 188 7.08 -5.62 1.29
N ARG A 189 7.48 -6.21 2.42
CA ARG A 189 8.74 -6.93 2.53
C ARG A 189 8.44 -8.41 2.40
N LEU A 190 9.13 -9.05 1.48
CA LEU A 190 9.04 -10.48 1.21
C LEU A 190 10.18 -11.12 2.01
N PRO A 191 9.88 -11.74 3.17
CA PRO A 191 10.90 -12.37 3.98
C PRO A 191 11.48 -13.60 3.28
N CYS A 192 12.55 -14.12 3.86
CA CYS A 192 13.03 -15.46 3.55
C CYS A 192 11.91 -16.47 3.81
N GLU A 193 11.61 -17.34 2.85
CA GLU A 193 11.02 -18.65 3.16
C GLU A 193 12.11 -19.63 3.62
#